data_AF-A0A928FM33-F1
#
_entry.id   AF-A0A928FM33-F1
#
_cell.length_a   1.000
_cell.length_b   1.000
_cell.length_c   1.000
_cell.angle_alpha   90.00
_cell.angle_beta   90.00
_cell.angle_gamma   90.00
#
_symmetry.space_group_name_H-M   'P 1'
#
loop_
_entity.id
_entity.type
_entity.pdbx_description
1 polymer ?
#
loop_
_entity_poly.entity_id
_entity_poly.type
_entity_poly.pdbx_seq_one_letter_code
_entity_poly.pdbx_strand_id
1 'polypeptide(L)' 'MDNSSIVKQMPVSIEAEQALLGSLIINPESFDKVAGFITANDFYLDEHKHI' A
#
# COMPACT_ATOMS: atom_id res chain seq x y z
N MET A 1 -9.78 13.83 -31.55
CA MET A 1 -10.20 12.79 -30.60
C MET A 1 -8.96 11.97 -30.32
N ASP A 2 -8.10 12.46 -29.42
CA ASP A 2 -6.88 11.77 -29.08
C ASP A 2 -7.22 10.60 -28.17
N ASN A 3 -6.70 9.45 -28.55
CA ASN A 3 -7.05 8.13 -28.07
C ASN A 3 -6.49 8.03 -26.66
N SER A 4 -7.30 8.30 -25.63
CA SER A 4 -6.96 8.09 -24.23
C SER A 4 -6.46 6.66 -24.09
N SER A 5 -5.15 6.49 -24.18
CA SER A 5 -4.44 5.27 -23.89
C SER A 5 -4.86 4.91 -22.48
N ILE A 6 -5.74 3.91 -22.39
CA ILE A 6 -6.07 3.19 -21.17
C ILE A 6 -4.75 2.60 -20.70
N VAL A 7 -3.95 3.42 -20.02
CA VAL A 7 -2.85 2.96 -19.19
C VAL A 7 -3.54 2.05 -18.22
N LYS A 8 -3.31 0.75 -18.36
CA LYS A 8 -3.81 -0.27 -17.45
C LYS A 8 -3.11 -0.01 -16.12
N GLN A 9 -3.66 0.91 -15.34
CA GLN A 9 -3.16 1.24 -14.03
C GLN A 9 -3.24 -0.05 -13.23
N MET A 10 -2.12 -0.44 -12.61
CA MET A 10 -2.11 -1.62 -11.76
C MET A 10 -3.27 -1.52 -10.76
N PRO A 11 -3.97 -2.62 -10.47
CA PRO A 11 -4.97 -2.61 -9.43
C PRO A 11 -4.27 -2.31 -8.10
N VAL A 12 -4.58 -1.16 -7.52
CA VAL A 12 -4.00 -0.67 -6.26
C VAL A 12 -5.11 -0.07 -5.40
N SER A 13 -4.94 -0.10 -4.08
CA SER A 13 -5.87 0.51 -3.14
C SER A 13 -5.11 1.33 -2.11
N ILE A 14 -5.12 2.66 -2.31
CA ILE A 14 -4.47 3.60 -1.39
C ILE A 14 -5.12 3.57 0.00
N GLU A 15 -6.45 3.41 0.04
CA GLU A 15 -7.19 3.30 1.30
C GLU A 15 -6.74 2.07 2.11
N ALA A 16 -6.50 0.94 1.44
CA ALA A 16 -6.01 -0.26 2.12
C ALA A 16 -4.60 -0.07 2.70
N GLU A 17 -3.71 0.63 1.97
CA GLU A 17 -2.38 0.97 2.48
C GLU A 17 -2.46 1.87 3.72
N GLN A 18 -3.28 2.92 3.67
CA GLN A 18 -3.49 3.82 4.80
C GLN A 18 -4.11 3.12 6.02
N ALA A 19 -5.07 2.22 5.79
CA ALA A 19 -5.69 1.44 6.84
C ALA A 19 -4.69 0.48 7.52
N LEU A 20 -3.81 -0.16 6.73
CA LEU A 20 -2.75 -1.01 7.25
C LEU A 20 -1.77 -0.20 8.11
N LEU A 21 -1.23 0.89 7.58
CA LEU A 21 -0.30 1.76 8.30
C LEU A 21 -0.94 2.34 9.56
N GLY A 22 -2.18 2.83 9.47
CA GLY A 22 -2.93 3.33 10.61
C GLY A 22 -3.16 2.27 11.70
N SER A 23 -3.48 1.03 11.31
CA SER A 23 -3.60 -0.09 12.24
C SER A 23 -2.28 -0.39 12.95
N LEU A 24 -1.14 -0.33 12.24
CA LEU A 24 0.18 -0.57 12.83
C LEU A 24 0.59 0.57 13.78
N ILE A 25 0.22 1.82 13.48
CA ILE A 25 0.43 2.96 14.39
C ILE A 25 -0.38 2.77 15.69
N ILE A 26 -1.62 2.32 15.58
CA ILE A 26 -2.50 2.10 16.74
C ILE A 26 -2.06 0.86 17.55
N ASN A 27 -1.63 -0.20 16.87
CA ASN A 27 -1.19 -1.45 17.49
C ASN A 27 0.09 -2.00 16.84
N PRO A 28 1.27 -1.51 17.27
CA PRO A 28 2.55 -1.92 16.70
C PRO A 28 2.84 -3.42 16.83
N GLU A 29 2.37 -4.07 17.89
CA GLU A 29 2.57 -5.52 18.12
C GLU A 29 1.86 -6.38 17.06
N SER A 30 0.92 -5.81 16.30
CA SER A 30 0.27 -6.53 15.19
C SER A 30 1.15 -6.70 13.95
N PHE A 31 2.32 -6.05 13.90
CA PHE A 31 3.25 -6.15 12.79
C PHE A 31 3.68 -7.60 12.49
N ASP A 32 3.92 -8.39 13.52
CA ASP A 32 4.34 -9.80 13.39
C ASP A 32 3.34 -10.64 12.57
N LYS A 33 2.07 -10.24 12.52
CA LYS A 33 1.02 -10.92 11.75
C LYS A 33 1.13 -10.67 10.25
N VAL A 34 1.72 -9.54 9.85
CA VAL A 34 1.80 -9.10 8.45
C VAL A 34 3.22 -9.14 7.88
N ALA A 35 4.25 -9.17 8.74
CA ALA A 35 5.66 -9.13 8.35
C ALA A 35 6.11 -10.27 7.42
N GLY A 36 5.42 -11.41 7.43
CA GLY A 36 5.68 -12.54 6.52
C GLY A 36 4.99 -12.44 5.16
N PHE A 37 4.06 -11.49 4.99
CA PHE A 37 3.20 -11.39 3.81
C PHE A 37 3.36 -10.06 3.06
N ILE A 38 3.72 -8.99 3.75
CA ILE A 38 3.79 -7.64 3.20
C ILE A 38 5.20 -7.09 3.44
N THR A 39 5.79 -6.54 2.38
CA THR A 39 7.06 -5.84 2.37
C THR A 39 6.86 -4.38 1.97
N ALA A 40 7.87 -3.53 2.20
CA ALA A 40 7.82 -2.13 1.78
C ALA A 40 7.58 -1.96 0.27
N ASN A 41 8.01 -2.92 -0.56
CA ASN A 41 7.84 -2.85 -2.02
C ASN A 41 6.40 -3.12 -2.49
N ASP A 42 5.54 -3.65 -1.62
CA ASP A 42 4.14 -3.96 -1.95
C ASP A 42 3.24 -2.72 -1.87
N PHE A 43 3.72 -1.63 -1.27
CA PHE A 43 3.04 -0.35 -1.27
C PHE A 43 3.20 0.35 -2.62
N TYR A 44 2.12 0.93 -3.14
CA TYR A 44 2.15 1.65 -4.40
C TYR A 44 2.78 3.04 -4.24
N LEU A 45 2.39 3.79 -3.19
CA LEU A 45 2.92 5.13 -2.96
C LEU A 45 4.31 5.06 -2.36
N ASP A 46 5.26 5.77 -2.97
CA ASP A 46 6.64 5.83 -2.47
C ASP A 46 6.70 6.36 -1.03
N GLU A 47 5.83 7.30 -0.67
CA GLU A 47 5.74 7.82 0.70
C GLU A 47 5.47 6.71 1.73
N HIS A 48 4.62 5.74 1.38
CA HIS A 48 4.28 4.63 2.27
C HIS A 48 5.39 3.58 2.39
N LYS A 49 6.27 3.48 1.39
CA LYS A 49 7.43 2.56 1.41
C LYS A 49 8.50 2.95 2.43
N HIS A 50 8.54 4.22 2.83
CA HIS A 50 9.61 4.80 3.67
C HIS A 50 9.18 5.06 5.13
N ILE A 51 7.98 4.61 5.52
CA ILE A 51 7.48 4.66 6.90
C ILE A 51 8.07 3.50 7.70
#